data_AF-S5VQD2-F1
#
_entry.id   AF-S5VQD2-F1
#
_cell.length_a   1.000
_cell.length_b   1.000
_cell.length_c   1.000
_cell.angle_alpha   90.00
_cell.angle_beta   90.00
_cell.angle_gamma   90.00
#
_symmetry.space_group_name_H-M   'P 1'
#
loop_
_entity.id
_entity.type
_entity.pdbx_description
1 polymer ?
#
loop_
_entity_poly.entity_id
_entity_poly.type
_entity_poly.pdbx_seq_one_letter_code
_entity_poly.pdbx_strand_id
1 'polypeptide(L)'
;MTTPVCTSASAAADPAGQTLRHRAAGGTPTYPSFSSYVRARQPVLLRTARSLTANPCDAEDLLQTALAKTYVAWERIEDHRALDGYVRRALLNTRTSQWRKRRVDEYVCDELPEPDPVPGADDPAERQALHDAMWRAITKLPARQRAMVVLRYYEDLSEAQTAEVLGVSVGTVKSAVSRALGKLREDPELVLVR
;
A
#
# COMPACT_ATOMS: atom_id res chain seq x y z
N MET A 1 67.13 -30.55 13.79
CA MET A 1 66.39 -30.20 12.57
C MET A 1 64.92 -30.18 12.91
N THR A 2 64.30 -29.06 12.59
CA THR A 2 63.10 -28.47 13.20
C THR A 2 61.80 -29.20 12.85
N THR A 3 61.00 -29.54 13.86
CA THR A 3 59.55 -29.72 13.73
C THR A 3 58.84 -28.37 13.79
N PRO A 4 57.75 -28.18 13.04
CA PRO A 4 56.69 -27.28 13.48
C PRO A 4 55.40 -28.07 13.75
N VAL A 5 54.87 -27.77 14.94
CA VAL A 5 53.51 -28.00 15.39
C VAL A 5 52.61 -26.90 14.82
N CYS A 6 51.42 -27.24 14.35
CA CYS A 6 50.21 -26.41 14.33
C CYS A 6 49.07 -27.35 14.77
N THR A 7 48.44 -27.25 15.95
CA THR A 7 47.67 -26.17 16.61
C THR A 7 46.40 -25.77 15.84
N SER A 8 45.29 -26.31 16.35
CA SER A 8 43.90 -25.84 16.42
C SER A 8 43.26 -25.08 15.23
N ALA A 9 42.07 -25.49 14.81
CA ALA A 9 40.80 -25.03 15.42
C ALA A 9 39.62 -25.43 14.51
N SER A 10 38.66 -26.12 15.14
CA SER A 10 37.31 -26.35 14.64
C SER A 10 36.50 -25.05 14.70
N ALA A 11 35.79 -24.70 13.62
CA ALA A 11 34.65 -23.81 13.67
C ALA A 11 33.59 -24.31 12.70
N ALA A 12 32.47 -24.73 13.28
CA ALA A 12 31.27 -25.21 12.62
C ALA A 12 30.70 -24.14 11.68
N ALA A 13 30.39 -24.54 10.46
CA ALA A 13 29.61 -23.75 9.52
C ALA A 13 28.13 -24.16 9.64
N ASP A 14 27.34 -23.30 10.30
CA ASP A 14 25.88 -23.26 10.20
C ASP A 14 25.46 -22.99 8.74
N PRO A 15 24.59 -23.80 8.12
CA PRO A 15 23.91 -23.42 6.89
C PRO A 15 22.52 -22.85 7.21
N ALA A 16 22.46 -21.69 7.87
CA ALA A 16 21.25 -20.85 7.91
C ALA A 16 21.19 -20.01 6.62
N GLY A 17 20.95 -20.69 5.50
CA GLY A 17 20.84 -20.11 4.17
C GLY A 17 19.52 -20.49 3.49
N GLN A 18 18.40 -20.48 4.21
CA GLN A 18 17.07 -20.56 3.59
C GLN A 18 16.71 -19.21 3.01
N THR A 19 17.30 -18.92 1.86
CA THR A 19 16.80 -17.95 0.88
C THR A 19 15.31 -18.20 0.68
N LEU A 20 14.50 -17.19 1.01
CA LEU A 20 13.09 -17.08 0.67
C LEU A 20 12.94 -17.36 -0.83
N ARG A 21 12.57 -18.59 -1.16
CA ARG A 21 12.29 -18.97 -2.54
C ARG A 21 11.04 -18.22 -2.96
N HIS A 22 11.24 -17.34 -3.94
CA HIS A 22 10.23 -16.73 -4.79
C HIS A 22 9.15 -17.77 -5.14
N ARG A 23 8.00 -17.73 -4.46
CA ARG A 23 6.82 -18.51 -4.87
C ARG A 23 6.13 -17.78 -6.03
N ALA A 24 6.84 -17.67 -7.16
CA ALA A 24 6.25 -17.37 -8.45
C ALA A 24 5.70 -18.67 -9.04
N ALA A 25 4.63 -19.18 -8.43
CA ALA A 25 3.80 -20.23 -8.98
C ALA A 25 2.35 -19.93 -8.58
N GLY A 26 1.77 -18.95 -9.28
CA GLY A 26 0.36 -18.61 -9.17
C GLY A 26 -0.06 -18.05 -10.51
N GLY A 27 -0.80 -18.84 -11.29
CA GLY A 27 -1.48 -18.31 -12.47
C GLY A 27 -2.31 -17.10 -12.05
N THR A 28 -2.22 -16.01 -12.81
CA THR A 28 -3.03 -14.82 -12.54
C THR A 28 -4.51 -15.26 -12.55
N PRO A 29 -5.28 -15.00 -11.48
CA PRO A 29 -6.66 -15.44 -11.41
C PRO A 29 -7.47 -14.78 -12.53
N THR A 30 -8.15 -15.59 -13.34
CA THR A 30 -9.13 -15.11 -14.33
C THR A 30 -10.50 -15.05 -13.66
N TYR A 31 -11.21 -13.96 -13.89
CA TYR A 31 -12.53 -13.73 -13.30
C TYR A 31 -13.60 -13.91 -14.39
N PRO A 32 -14.48 -14.93 -14.31
CA PRO A 32 -15.48 -15.20 -15.36
C PRO A 32 -16.59 -14.15 -15.44
N SER A 33 -16.72 -13.26 -14.45
CA SER A 33 -17.70 -12.17 -14.44
C SER A 33 -17.27 -11.02 -13.53
N PHE A 34 -17.84 -9.83 -13.73
CA PHE A 34 -17.61 -8.68 -12.86
C PHE A 34 -17.92 -8.98 -11.39
N SER A 35 -19.05 -9.63 -11.12
CA SER A 35 -19.45 -10.01 -9.77
C SER A 35 -18.44 -10.96 -9.10
N SER A 36 -17.86 -11.88 -9.86
CA SER A 36 -16.81 -12.79 -9.35
C SER A 36 -15.52 -12.05 -8.99
N TYR A 37 -15.14 -11.05 -9.80
CA TYR A 37 -14.01 -10.17 -9.52
C TYR A 37 -14.24 -9.33 -8.27
N VAL A 38 -15.38 -8.65 -8.19
CA VAL A 38 -15.72 -7.77 -7.05
C VAL A 38 -15.71 -8.59 -5.77
N ARG A 39 -16.37 -9.75 -5.73
CA ARG A 39 -16.39 -10.62 -4.54
C ARG A 39 -14.99 -11.01 -4.09
N ALA A 40 -14.07 -11.27 -5.02
CA ALA A 40 -12.69 -11.67 -4.70
C ALA A 40 -11.79 -10.49 -4.27
N ARG A 41 -11.99 -9.30 -4.84
CA ARG A 41 -11.06 -8.16 -4.69
C ARG A 41 -11.57 -7.02 -3.81
N GLN A 42 -12.88 -6.96 -3.53
CA GLN A 42 -13.49 -5.90 -2.73
C GLN A 42 -12.79 -5.65 -1.38
N PRO A 43 -12.37 -6.66 -0.59
CA PRO A 43 -11.67 -6.39 0.67
C PRO A 43 -10.34 -5.64 0.50
N VAL A 44 -9.58 -5.97 -0.55
CA VAL A 44 -8.30 -5.31 -0.86
C VAL A 44 -8.58 -3.90 -1.37
N LEU A 45 -9.51 -3.75 -2.32
CA LEU A 45 -9.84 -2.46 -2.92
C LEU A 45 -10.44 -1.48 -1.90
N LEU A 46 -11.21 -1.98 -0.92
CA LEU A 46 -11.75 -1.16 0.16
C LEU A 46 -10.65 -0.68 1.12
N ARG A 47 -9.63 -1.50 1.40
CA ARG A 47 -8.46 -1.05 2.17
C ARG A 47 -7.72 0.06 1.43
N THR A 48 -7.51 -0.08 0.12
CA THR A 48 -6.95 0.98 -0.71
C THR A 48 -7.83 2.23 -0.71
N ALA A 49 -9.15 2.10 -0.82
CA ALA A 49 -10.04 3.26 -0.79
C ALA A 49 -9.97 4.00 0.56
N ARG A 50 -9.96 3.24 1.67
CA ARG A 50 -9.75 3.77 3.03
C ARG A 50 -8.38 4.41 3.21
N SER A 51 -7.38 3.97 2.47
CA SER A 51 -6.05 4.61 2.48
C SER A 51 -6.04 5.95 1.73
N LEU A 52 -7.02 6.19 0.86
CA LEU A 52 -7.11 7.40 0.03
C LEU A 52 -8.06 8.46 0.62
N THR A 53 -8.93 8.10 1.56
CA THR A 53 -9.92 8.98 2.19
C THR A 53 -9.72 9.08 3.70
N ALA A 54 -10.21 10.15 4.32
CA ALA A 54 -10.14 10.32 5.77
C ALA A 54 -11.38 9.73 6.50
N ASN A 55 -12.54 9.71 5.82
CA ASN A 55 -13.79 9.17 6.34
C ASN A 55 -14.05 7.76 5.74
N PRO A 56 -14.47 6.77 6.56
CA PRO A 56 -14.89 5.45 6.09
C PRO A 56 -16.01 5.48 5.05
N CYS A 57 -17.03 6.34 5.20
CA CYS A 57 -18.13 6.47 4.24
C CYS A 57 -17.62 6.98 2.88
N ASP A 58 -16.72 7.97 2.90
CA ASP A 58 -16.07 8.48 1.68
C ASP A 58 -15.26 7.37 0.97
N ALA A 59 -14.70 6.41 1.72
CA ALA A 59 -13.96 5.29 1.16
C ALA A 59 -14.89 4.33 0.39
N GLU A 60 -16.04 4.02 0.97
CA GLU A 60 -17.03 3.15 0.37
C GLU A 60 -17.62 3.77 -0.90
N ASP A 61 -17.98 5.05 -0.86
CA ASP A 61 -18.45 5.80 -2.03
C ASP A 61 -17.39 5.87 -3.14
N LEU A 62 -16.14 6.09 -2.77
CA LEU A 62 -15.02 6.09 -3.71
C LEU A 62 -14.89 4.74 -4.41
N LEU A 63 -14.95 3.64 -3.64
CA LEU A 63 -14.88 2.29 -4.17
C LEU A 63 -16.07 2.00 -5.09
N GLN A 64 -17.29 2.28 -4.64
CA GLN A 64 -18.49 2.05 -5.42
C GLN A 64 -18.46 2.80 -6.75
N THR A 65 -18.04 4.08 -6.74
CA THR A 65 -17.92 4.89 -7.96
C THR A 65 -16.88 4.31 -8.92
N ALA A 66 -15.74 3.84 -8.41
CA ALA A 66 -14.70 3.23 -9.23
C ALA A 66 -15.15 1.88 -9.83
N LEU A 67 -15.85 1.06 -9.05
CA LEU A 67 -16.43 -0.20 -9.50
C LEU A 67 -17.52 0.03 -10.55
N ALA A 68 -18.38 1.04 -10.39
CA ALA A 68 -19.39 1.40 -11.39
C ALA A 68 -18.76 1.79 -12.74
N LYS A 69 -17.71 2.62 -12.73
CA LYS A 69 -16.96 2.96 -13.95
C LYS A 69 -16.27 1.75 -14.58
N THR A 70 -15.80 0.84 -13.75
CA THR A 70 -15.19 -0.41 -14.22
C THR A 70 -16.22 -1.31 -14.86
N TYR A 71 -17.41 -1.44 -14.25
CA TYR A 71 -18.51 -2.22 -14.80
C TYR A 71 -18.90 -1.75 -16.20
N VAL A 72 -19.03 -0.43 -16.41
CA VAL A 72 -19.33 0.14 -17.73
C VAL A 72 -18.25 -0.19 -18.77
N ALA A 73 -16.99 -0.30 -18.34
CA ALA A 73 -15.88 -0.64 -19.22
C ALA A 73 -15.60 -2.15 -19.31
N TRP A 74 -16.32 -2.99 -18.56
CA TRP A 74 -16.00 -4.40 -18.33
C TRP A 74 -15.83 -5.18 -19.64
N GLU A 75 -16.80 -5.08 -20.55
CA GLU A 75 -16.79 -5.76 -21.85
C GLU A 75 -15.66 -5.28 -22.79
N ARG A 76 -15.09 -4.11 -22.53
CA ARG A 76 -13.98 -3.55 -23.33
C ARG A 76 -12.61 -3.95 -22.79
N ILE A 77 -12.53 -4.57 -21.62
CA ILE A 77 -11.26 -4.97 -21.01
C ILE A 77 -10.97 -6.43 -21.42
N GLU A 78 -10.23 -6.58 -22.50
CA GLU A 78 -9.89 -7.90 -23.06
C GLU A 78 -8.89 -8.66 -22.16
N ASP A 79 -7.94 -7.95 -21.54
CA ASP A 79 -6.95 -8.56 -20.65
C ASP A 79 -7.36 -8.49 -19.17
N HIS A 80 -7.80 -9.64 -18.64
CA HIS A 80 -8.18 -9.78 -17.23
C HIS A 80 -6.98 -9.67 -16.27
N ARG A 81 -5.73 -9.77 -16.76
CA ARG A 81 -4.53 -9.52 -15.96
C ARG A 81 -4.33 -8.03 -15.70
N ALA A 82 -4.85 -7.16 -16.57
CA ALA A 82 -4.79 -5.71 -16.43
C ALA A 82 -5.93 -5.15 -15.56
N LEU A 83 -6.92 -5.98 -15.23
CA LEU A 83 -8.17 -5.58 -14.57
C LEU A 83 -7.93 -4.92 -13.21
N ASP A 84 -7.04 -5.50 -12.40
CA ASP A 84 -6.64 -4.92 -11.12
C ASP A 84 -6.02 -3.51 -11.30
N GLY A 85 -5.15 -3.37 -12.29
CA GLY A 85 -4.52 -2.09 -12.62
C GLY A 85 -5.54 -1.05 -13.09
N TYR A 86 -6.52 -1.48 -13.90
CA TYR A 86 -7.60 -0.62 -14.37
C TYR A 86 -8.45 -0.10 -13.21
N VAL A 87 -8.88 -0.97 -12.29
CA VAL A 87 -9.73 -0.59 -11.15
C VAL A 87 -8.98 0.33 -10.19
N ARG A 88 -7.71 0.08 -9.92
CA ARG A 88 -6.86 0.99 -9.13
C ARG A 88 -6.75 2.36 -9.79
N ARG A 89 -6.54 2.40 -11.11
CA ARG A 89 -6.51 3.66 -11.87
C ARG A 89 -7.85 4.38 -11.78
N ALA A 90 -8.97 3.66 -11.86
CA ALA A 90 -10.31 4.22 -11.70
C ALA A 90 -10.57 4.79 -10.29
N LEU A 91 -10.12 4.09 -9.23
CA LEU A 91 -10.14 4.57 -7.84
C LEU A 91 -9.38 5.90 -7.71
N LEU A 92 -8.15 5.96 -8.20
CA LEU A 92 -7.27 7.13 -8.08
C LEU A 92 -7.76 8.32 -8.89
N ASN A 93 -8.21 8.09 -10.12
CA ASN A 93 -8.79 9.14 -10.97
C ASN A 93 -10.07 9.70 -10.34
N THR A 94 -10.89 8.83 -9.76
CA THR A 94 -12.11 9.24 -9.05
C THR A 94 -11.74 10.06 -7.81
N ARG A 95 -10.81 9.60 -6.98
CA ARG A 95 -10.35 10.35 -5.80
C ARG A 95 -9.78 11.72 -6.16
N THR A 96 -8.92 11.78 -7.17
CA THR A 96 -8.31 13.02 -7.67
C THR A 96 -9.36 13.97 -8.23
N SER A 97 -10.36 13.45 -8.95
CA SER A 97 -11.49 14.26 -9.43
C SER A 97 -12.34 14.79 -8.29
N GLN A 98 -12.63 13.97 -7.28
CA GLN A 98 -13.40 14.38 -6.11
C GLN A 98 -12.64 15.41 -5.27
N TRP A 99 -11.32 15.25 -5.10
CA TRP A 99 -10.47 16.25 -4.44
C TRP A 99 -10.46 17.59 -5.18
N ARG A 100 -10.34 17.58 -6.52
CA ARG A 100 -10.38 18.82 -7.31
C ARG A 100 -11.71 19.54 -7.20
N LYS A 101 -12.83 18.80 -7.14
CA LYS A 101 -14.18 19.37 -6.94
C LYS A 101 -14.38 19.90 -5.52
N ARG A 102 -14.00 19.13 -4.49
CA ARG A 102 -14.07 19.56 -3.08
C ARG A 102 -13.09 20.69 -2.71
N ARG A 103 -12.13 21.04 -3.58
CA ARG A 103 -11.32 22.26 -3.44
C ARG A 103 -12.03 23.52 -3.94
N VAL A 104 -13.15 23.37 -4.65
CA VAL A 104 -13.99 24.47 -5.15
C VAL A 104 -15.16 24.74 -4.21
N ASP A 105 -15.58 23.77 -3.39
CA ASP A 105 -16.63 23.92 -2.39
C ASP A 105 -16.07 23.94 -0.95
N GLU A 106 -16.58 24.85 -0.13
CA GLU A 106 -16.09 25.29 1.18
C GLU A 106 -16.19 24.23 2.31
N TYR A 107 -15.39 24.40 3.38
CA TYR A 107 -15.16 23.44 4.46
C TYR A 107 -16.21 23.51 5.59
N VAL A 108 -16.61 22.35 6.11
CA VAL A 108 -17.14 22.21 7.48
C VAL A 108 -16.44 21.02 8.14
N CYS A 109 -15.85 21.24 9.32
CA CYS A 109 -15.30 20.21 10.20
C CYS A 109 -15.93 20.37 11.58
N ASP A 110 -16.35 19.27 12.21
CA ASP A 110 -16.20 19.10 13.66
C ASP A 110 -16.21 17.61 14.06
N GLU A 111 -15.06 17.19 14.60
CA GLU A 111 -14.70 16.04 15.46
C GLU A 111 -15.01 14.56 15.07
N LEU A 112 -14.05 13.66 15.39
CA LEU A 112 -14.12 12.19 15.25
C LEU A 112 -13.74 11.51 16.60
N PRO A 113 -14.44 10.45 17.06
CA PRO A 113 -14.14 9.81 18.36
C PRO A 113 -13.07 8.70 18.27
N GLU A 114 -12.33 8.51 19.36
CA GLU A 114 -11.31 7.46 19.55
C GLU A 114 -11.92 6.07 19.87
N PRO A 115 -11.43 4.98 19.26
CA PRO A 115 -11.76 3.62 19.69
C PRO A 115 -10.69 3.02 20.64
N ASP A 116 -11.16 2.37 21.72
CA ASP A 116 -10.36 1.68 22.75
C ASP A 116 -9.69 0.38 22.27
N PRO A 117 -8.56 -0.06 22.88
CA PRO A 117 -7.82 -1.25 22.47
C PRO A 117 -8.23 -2.53 23.23
N VAL A 118 -8.23 -3.68 22.54
CA VAL A 118 -8.44 -5.03 23.09
C VAL A 118 -7.11 -5.81 23.04
N PRO A 119 -6.64 -6.47 24.13
CA PRO A 119 -5.33 -7.12 24.15
C PRO A 119 -5.36 -8.67 24.08
N GLY A 120 -4.43 -9.26 23.32
CA GLY A 120 -3.67 -10.45 23.71
C GLY A 120 -3.98 -11.78 23.00
N ALA A 121 -3.12 -12.17 22.04
CA ALA A 121 -2.70 -13.56 21.74
C ALA A 121 -1.60 -13.63 20.64
N ASP A 122 -0.30 -13.59 20.95
CA ASP A 122 0.83 -13.77 19.99
C ASP A 122 0.58 -13.14 18.61
N ASP A 123 0.53 -11.81 18.58
CA ASP A 123 -0.74 -11.19 18.22
C ASP A 123 -0.83 -10.73 16.76
N PRO A 124 -1.81 -11.20 15.95
CA PRO A 124 -2.29 -10.42 14.84
C PRO A 124 -2.57 -8.95 15.24
N ALA A 125 -2.87 -8.66 16.51
CA ALA A 125 -2.92 -7.31 17.05
C ALA A 125 -1.58 -6.56 17.07
N GLU A 126 -0.42 -7.20 17.22
CA GLU A 126 0.90 -6.53 17.13
C GLU A 126 1.21 -6.15 15.69
N ARG A 127 0.93 -7.05 14.74
CA ARG A 127 1.02 -6.73 13.30
C ARG A 127 0.03 -5.63 12.91
N GLN A 128 -1.17 -5.65 13.48
CA GLN A 128 -2.17 -4.61 13.29
C GLN A 128 -1.72 -3.29 13.93
N ALA A 129 -1.14 -3.31 15.14
CA ALA A 129 -0.64 -2.14 15.84
C ALA A 129 0.53 -1.50 15.09
N LEU A 130 1.46 -2.30 14.56
CA LEU A 130 2.54 -1.82 13.68
C LEU A 130 1.98 -1.24 12.38
N HIS A 131 0.98 -1.90 11.78
CA HIS A 131 0.31 -1.40 10.59
C HIS A 131 -0.40 -0.06 10.87
N ASP A 132 -1.05 0.08 12.02
CA ASP A 132 -1.76 1.29 12.42
C ASP A 132 -0.79 2.43 12.78
N ALA A 133 0.32 2.14 13.46
CA ALA A 133 1.38 3.11 13.70
C ALA A 133 2.05 3.58 12.40
N MET A 134 2.33 2.65 11.48
CA MET A 134 2.78 2.97 10.12
C MET A 134 1.76 3.84 9.39
N TRP A 135 0.48 3.51 9.51
CA TRP A 135 -0.58 4.28 8.87
C TRP A 135 -0.69 5.70 9.43
N ARG A 136 -0.63 5.88 10.76
CA ARG A 136 -0.60 7.20 11.41
C ARG A 136 0.62 8.02 11.00
N ALA A 137 1.80 7.40 10.89
CA ALA A 137 2.99 8.10 10.40
C ALA A 137 2.84 8.55 8.93
N ILE A 138 2.23 7.71 8.07
CA ILE A 138 1.98 8.04 6.65
C ILE A 138 0.96 9.18 6.51
N THR A 139 -0.09 9.24 7.33
CA THR A 139 -1.11 10.31 7.25
C THR A 139 -0.55 11.69 7.63
N LYS A 140 0.50 11.76 8.45
CA LYS A 140 1.24 13.00 8.77
C LYS A 140 2.05 13.55 7.59
N LEU A 141 2.33 12.75 6.56
CA LEU A 141 3.06 13.21 5.38
C LEU A 141 2.23 14.23 4.56
N PRO A 142 2.89 15.20 3.89
CA PRO A 142 2.22 16.04 2.89
C PRO A 142 1.48 15.20 1.85
N ALA A 143 0.27 15.62 1.47
CA ALA A 143 -0.65 14.82 0.65
C ALA A 143 -0.02 14.23 -0.64
N ARG A 144 0.82 15.00 -1.32
CA ARG A 144 1.56 14.54 -2.52
C ARG A 144 2.60 13.45 -2.20
N GLN A 145 3.32 13.58 -1.09
CA GLN A 145 4.30 12.59 -0.66
C GLN A 145 3.61 11.30 -0.22
N ARG A 146 2.52 11.42 0.56
CA ARG A 146 1.67 10.29 0.95
C ARG A 146 1.17 9.51 -0.26
N ALA A 147 0.59 10.19 -1.24
CA ALA A 147 0.09 9.54 -2.46
C ALA A 147 1.19 8.75 -3.18
N MET A 148 2.40 9.32 -3.29
CA MET A 148 3.54 8.63 -3.92
C MET A 148 4.00 7.40 -3.14
N VAL A 149 4.06 7.47 -1.81
CA VAL A 149 4.43 6.34 -0.95
C VAL A 149 3.40 5.21 -1.03
N VAL A 150 2.10 5.55 -0.96
CA VAL A 150 1.01 4.57 -1.07
C VAL A 150 1.07 3.86 -2.43
N LEU A 151 1.21 4.61 -3.53
CA LEU A 151 1.31 4.02 -4.87
C LEU A 151 2.53 3.11 -5.02
N ARG A 152 3.67 3.49 -4.45
CA ARG A 152 4.92 2.72 -4.54
C ARG A 152 4.96 1.45 -3.70
N TYR A 153 4.41 1.49 -2.48
CA TYR A 153 4.63 0.43 -1.50
C TYR A 153 3.37 -0.33 -1.08
N TYR A 154 2.18 0.26 -1.21
CA TYR A 154 0.92 -0.44 -0.93
C TYR A 154 0.29 -1.01 -2.21
N GLU A 155 0.53 -0.36 -3.36
CA GLU A 155 -0.03 -0.75 -4.66
C GLU A 155 1.00 -1.39 -5.61
N ASP A 156 2.25 -1.56 -5.15
CA ASP A 156 3.38 -2.12 -5.90
C ASP A 156 3.64 -1.48 -7.28
N LEU A 157 3.34 -0.18 -7.43
CA LEU A 157 3.63 0.52 -8.68
C LEU A 157 5.11 0.92 -8.79
N SER A 158 5.64 0.80 -10.00
CA SER A 158 6.95 1.37 -10.32
C SER A 158 6.92 2.90 -10.22
N GLU A 159 8.10 3.53 -10.15
CA GLU A 159 8.22 4.99 -10.15
C GLU A 159 7.69 5.61 -11.44
N ALA A 160 7.86 4.92 -12.57
CA ALA A 160 7.36 5.34 -13.86
C ALA A 160 5.83 5.33 -13.90
N GLN A 161 5.20 4.25 -13.43
CA GLN A 161 3.74 4.16 -13.33
C GLN A 161 3.17 5.19 -12.34
N THR A 162 3.84 5.40 -11.21
CA THR A 162 3.44 6.41 -10.22
C THR A 162 3.51 7.83 -10.80
N ALA A 163 4.56 8.12 -11.57
CA ALA A 163 4.76 9.40 -12.24
C ALA A 163 3.66 9.67 -13.28
N GLU A 164 3.33 8.65 -14.09
CA GLU A 164 2.24 8.70 -15.08
C GLU A 164 0.89 8.97 -14.40
N VAL A 165 0.59 8.24 -13.32
CA VAL A 165 -0.66 8.38 -12.56
C VAL A 165 -0.81 9.77 -11.93
N LEU A 166 0.28 10.34 -11.42
CA LEU A 166 0.25 11.64 -10.72
C LEU A 166 0.52 12.84 -11.64
N GLY A 167 0.84 12.62 -12.93
CA GLY A 167 1.18 13.67 -13.88
C GLY A 167 2.45 14.45 -13.48
N VAL A 168 3.45 13.75 -12.94
CA VAL A 168 4.73 14.34 -12.53
C VAL A 168 5.90 13.61 -13.17
N SER A 169 7.12 14.14 -13.08
CA SER A 169 8.31 13.42 -13.54
C SER A 169 8.69 12.26 -12.61
N VAL A 170 9.35 11.24 -13.15
CA VAL A 170 9.90 10.12 -12.37
C VAL A 170 10.88 10.61 -11.30
N GLY A 171 11.67 11.66 -11.59
CA GLY A 171 12.57 12.30 -10.63
C GLY A 171 11.83 12.94 -9.45
N THR A 172 10.66 13.54 -9.69
CA THR A 172 9.80 14.06 -8.62
C THR A 172 9.33 12.92 -7.71
N VAL A 173 8.92 11.78 -8.27
CA VAL A 173 8.52 10.61 -7.48
C VAL A 173 9.68 10.11 -6.62
N LYS A 174 10.87 9.87 -7.22
CA LYS A 174 12.07 9.42 -6.50
C LYS A 174 12.41 10.33 -5.32
N SER A 175 12.51 11.64 -5.59
CA SER A 175 12.92 12.60 -4.55
C SER A 175 11.86 12.78 -3.46
N ALA A 176 10.56 12.74 -3.81
CA ALA A 176 9.49 12.84 -2.84
C ALA A 176 9.37 11.59 -1.96
N VAL A 177 9.49 10.39 -2.56
CA VAL A 177 9.49 9.12 -1.83
C VAL A 177 10.70 9.04 -0.90
N SER A 178 11.90 9.43 -1.36
CA SER A 178 13.09 9.46 -0.51
C SER A 178 12.90 10.36 0.71
N ARG A 179 12.35 11.58 0.53
CA ARG A 179 12.07 12.50 1.64
C ARG A 179 10.99 11.96 2.57
N ALA A 180 9.95 11.33 2.02
CA ALA A 180 8.88 10.74 2.81
C ALA A 180 9.39 9.59 3.68
N LEU A 181 10.21 8.69 3.13
CA LEU A 181 10.84 7.61 3.88
C LEU A 181 11.80 8.13 4.95
N GLY A 182 12.51 9.24 4.70
CA GLY A 182 13.31 9.92 5.71
C GLY A 182 12.46 10.32 6.92
N LYS A 183 11.34 11.01 6.68
CA LYS A 183 10.40 11.42 7.73
C LYS A 183 9.81 10.24 8.49
N LEU A 184 9.45 9.15 7.79
CA LEU A 184 8.89 7.96 8.43
C LEU A 184 9.91 7.25 9.34
N ARG A 185 11.20 7.28 9.01
CA ARG A 185 12.25 6.70 9.87
C ARG A 185 12.47 7.48 11.16
N GLU A 186 12.14 8.77 11.16
CA GLU A 186 12.26 9.67 12.30
C GLU A 186 10.94 9.77 13.10
N ASP A 187 9.86 9.11 12.67
CA ASP A 187 8.57 9.21 13.34
C ASP A 187 8.60 8.46 14.69
N PRO A 188 8.33 9.14 15.82
CA PRO A 188 8.40 8.52 17.15
C PRO A 188 7.39 7.39 17.33
N GLU A 189 6.25 7.40 16.63
CA GLU A 189 5.29 6.29 16.72
C GLU A 189 5.83 5.01 16.07
N LEU A 190 6.72 5.12 15.09
CA LEU A 190 7.34 3.97 14.44
C LEU A 190 8.57 3.45 15.19
N VAL A 191 9.18 4.29 16.03
CA VAL A 191 10.27 3.90 16.92
C VAL A 191 9.75 3.11 18.13
N LEU A 192 8.55 3.44 18.62
CA LEU A 192 7.94 2.82 19.79
C LEU A 192 7.36 1.42 19.56
N VAL A 193 7.11 1.03 18.30
CA VAL A 193 6.54 -0.28 17.93
C VAL A 193 7.64 -1.29 17.51
N ARG A 194 8.90 -0.96 17.78
CA ARG A 194 10.06 -1.77 17.42
C ARG A 194 10.76 -2.31 18.67
#